data_AF-A0A3N1QEJ7-F1
#
_entry.id   AF-A0A3N1QEJ7-F1
#
_cell.length_a   1.000
_cell.length_b   1.000
_cell.length_c   1.000
_cell.angle_alpha   90.00
_cell.angle_beta   90.00
_cell.angle_gamma   90.00
#
_symmetry.space_group_name_H-M   'P 1'
#
loop_
_entity.id
_entity.type
_entity.pdbx_description
1 polymer ?
#
loop_
_entity_poly.entity_id
_entity_poly.type
_entity_poly.pdbx_seq_one_letter_code
_entity_poly.pdbx_strand_id
1 'polypeptide(L)'
;MASYDVVVEIPKGSRNKYEVDHETGRVYLDRVLFTSFVYPTDYGYFENTLGLDGDPVDALVLLEYPVYPGVGVSVRPVGVFNMSDEAGSDAKVLVVPAKDPRWAHIQDIDDVDDQTKAEIGHFFERYKDLEPNKWVKADGWGDAAEAEAIVQAGFVKFDEEGGH
;
A
#
# COMPACT_ATOMS: atom_id res chain seq x y z
N MET A 1 11.32 14.10 -8.43
CA MET A 1 10.46 12.91 -8.62
C MET A 1 9.08 13.38 -8.99
N ALA A 2 8.36 12.59 -9.80
CA ALA A 2 6.94 12.79 -10.00
C ALA A 2 6.20 12.60 -8.66
N SER A 3 5.03 13.20 -8.54
CA SER A 3 4.14 12.99 -7.39
C SER A 3 2.85 12.34 -7.89
N TYR A 4 2.33 11.42 -7.09
CA TYR A 4 1.12 10.67 -7.37
C TYR A 4 0.10 10.91 -6.25
N ASP A 5 -1.16 10.60 -6.52
CA ASP A 5 -2.23 10.72 -5.52
C ASP A 5 -2.63 9.31 -5.05
N VAL A 6 -2.64 9.14 -3.73
CA VAL A 6 -3.08 7.91 -3.04
C VAL A 6 -4.33 8.23 -2.23
N VAL A 7 -5.36 7.40 -2.33
CA VAL A 7 -6.54 7.46 -1.46
C VAL A 7 -6.34 6.47 -0.33
N VAL A 8 -6.36 6.95 0.92
CA VAL A 8 -6.23 6.10 2.11
C VAL A 8 -7.55 5.39 2.39
N GLU A 9 -7.49 4.08 2.57
CA GLU A 9 -8.62 3.24 2.97
C GLU A 9 -8.55 2.89 4.46
N ILE A 10 -7.36 2.59 4.95
CA ILE A 10 -7.15 2.04 6.29
C ILE A 10 -6.12 2.89 7.04
N PRO A 11 -6.55 3.62 8.09
CA PRO A 11 -5.63 4.40 8.90
C PRO A 11 -4.66 3.51 9.67
N LYS A 12 -3.43 4.01 9.88
CA LYS A 12 -2.46 3.38 10.77
C LYS A 12 -3.09 3.08 12.13
N GLY A 13 -2.87 1.86 12.63
CA GLY A 13 -3.40 1.39 13.91
C GLY A 13 -4.84 0.85 13.84
N SER A 14 -5.46 0.83 12.65
CA SER A 14 -6.76 0.19 12.48
C SER A 14 -6.66 -1.34 12.45
N ARG A 15 -7.62 -2.01 13.11
CA ARG A 15 -7.91 -3.44 12.94
C ARG A 15 -9.07 -3.70 11.96
N ASN A 16 -9.79 -2.66 11.58
CA ASN A 16 -10.81 -2.73 10.55
C ASN A 16 -10.10 -2.60 9.19
N LYS A 17 -10.28 -3.62 8.35
CA LYS A 17 -9.90 -3.59 6.96
C LYS A 17 -11.07 -3.01 6.17
N TYR A 18 -10.91 -1.77 5.75
CA TYR A 18 -11.81 -1.09 4.85
C TYR A 18 -11.37 -1.31 3.40
N GLU A 19 -12.31 -1.18 2.48
CA GLU A 19 -12.05 -1.12 1.04
C GLU A 19 -12.98 -0.07 0.42
N VAL A 20 -12.50 0.59 -0.61
CA VAL A 20 -13.32 1.44 -1.47
C VAL A 20 -13.93 0.58 -2.57
N ASP A 21 -15.24 0.64 -2.68
CA ASP A 21 -15.94 0.15 -3.87
C ASP A 21 -15.67 1.12 -5.03
N HIS A 22 -14.83 0.70 -5.97
CA HIS A 22 -14.38 1.55 -7.08
C HIS A 22 -15.52 1.95 -8.04
N GLU A 23 -16.61 1.18 -8.14
CA GLU A 23 -17.77 1.56 -8.95
C GLU A 23 -18.57 2.71 -8.32
N THR A 24 -18.69 2.72 -6.98
CA THR A 24 -19.56 3.68 -6.27
C THR A 24 -18.82 4.76 -5.49
N GLY A 25 -17.52 4.62 -5.29
CA GLY A 25 -16.66 5.48 -4.45
C GLY A 25 -16.96 5.39 -2.95
N ARG A 26 -17.72 4.38 -2.50
CA ARG A 26 -18.09 4.23 -1.09
C ARG A 26 -17.05 3.40 -0.34
N VAL A 27 -16.76 3.79 0.90
CA VAL A 27 -15.94 3.00 1.81
C VAL A 27 -16.82 1.95 2.50
N TYR A 28 -16.45 0.68 2.35
CA TYR A 28 -17.08 -0.44 3.04
C TYR A 28 -16.11 -1.06 4.05
N LEU A 29 -16.67 -1.62 5.13
CA LEU A 29 -15.93 -2.52 6.00
C LEU A 29 -15.93 -3.90 5.33
N ASP A 30 -14.80 -4.34 4.80
CA ASP A 30 -14.60 -5.71 4.32
C ASP A 30 -14.64 -6.65 5.53
N ARG A 31 -13.71 -6.47 6.47
CA ARG A 31 -13.67 -7.29 7.69
C ARG A 31 -12.90 -6.64 8.84
N VAL A 32 -13.07 -7.19 10.03
CA VAL A 32 -12.12 -7.00 11.14
C VAL A 32 -11.05 -8.08 11.02
N LEU A 33 -9.77 -7.73 11.15
CA LEU A 33 -8.68 -8.70 11.06
C LEU A 33 -8.85 -9.84 12.09
N PHE A 34 -8.63 -11.08 11.64
CA PHE A 34 -8.81 -12.29 12.46
C PHE A 34 -7.75 -12.40 13.56
N THR A 35 -6.58 -11.82 13.33
CA THR A 35 -5.51 -11.67 14.31
C THR A 35 -5.65 -10.36 15.10
N SER A 36 -4.88 -10.20 16.18
CA SER A 36 -4.84 -8.96 16.99
C SER A 36 -3.94 -7.87 16.39
N PHE A 37 -3.52 -8.02 15.12
CA PHE A 37 -2.68 -7.04 14.45
C PHE A 37 -3.48 -5.78 14.08
N VAL A 38 -2.73 -4.71 13.83
CA VAL A 38 -3.23 -3.46 13.29
C VAL A 38 -2.32 -3.03 12.15
N TYR A 39 -2.85 -2.29 11.18
CA TYR A 39 -2.05 -1.81 10.06
C TYR A 39 -0.90 -0.91 10.54
N PRO A 40 0.36 -1.16 10.12
CA PRO A 40 1.54 -0.45 10.63
C PRO A 40 1.72 0.94 10.01
N THR A 41 1.08 1.18 8.87
CA THR A 41 1.06 2.45 8.13
C THR A 41 -0.37 2.79 7.76
N ASP A 42 -0.61 4.02 7.29
CA ASP A 42 -1.80 4.27 6.49
C ASP A 42 -1.68 3.43 5.21
N TYR A 43 -2.81 2.90 4.75
CA TYR A 43 -2.88 1.98 3.63
C TYR A 43 -4.01 2.40 2.71
N GLY A 44 -3.79 2.26 1.41
CA GLY A 44 -4.81 2.45 0.40
C GLY A 44 -4.22 2.19 -0.98
N TYR A 45 -4.59 2.98 -1.97
CA TYR A 45 -4.24 2.71 -3.37
C TYR A 45 -3.93 3.99 -4.16
N PHE A 46 -3.19 3.84 -5.27
CA PHE A 46 -2.94 4.92 -6.22
C PHE A 46 -4.15 5.14 -7.13
N GLU A 47 -4.63 6.38 -7.24
CA GLU A 47 -5.73 6.72 -8.14
C GLU A 47 -5.35 6.47 -9.61
N ASN A 48 -6.32 5.98 -10.39
CA ASN A 48 -6.17 5.73 -11.83
C ASN A 48 -5.03 4.75 -12.18
N THR A 49 -4.87 3.71 -11.36
CA THR A 49 -3.93 2.61 -11.63
C THR A 49 -4.67 1.29 -11.66
N LEU A 50 -4.12 0.31 -12.37
CA LEU A 50 -4.62 -1.06 -12.41
C LEU A 50 -3.48 -2.05 -12.21
N GLY A 51 -3.55 -2.82 -11.12
CA GLY A 51 -2.62 -3.86 -10.73
C GLY A 51 -2.77 -5.14 -11.55
N LEU A 52 -1.98 -6.16 -11.21
CA LEU A 52 -1.99 -7.45 -11.92
C LEU A 52 -3.20 -8.31 -11.58
N ASP A 53 -3.73 -8.16 -10.38
CA ASP A 53 -4.95 -8.80 -9.86
C ASP A 53 -6.23 -8.12 -10.35
N GLY A 54 -6.11 -6.91 -10.91
CA GLY A 54 -7.23 -6.12 -11.40
C GLY A 54 -7.74 -5.09 -10.39
N ASP A 55 -7.14 -4.99 -9.21
CA ASP A 55 -7.40 -3.89 -8.27
C ASP A 55 -6.36 -2.78 -8.48
N PRO A 56 -6.60 -1.53 -8.04
CA PRO A 56 -5.59 -0.48 -8.11
C PRO A 56 -4.31 -0.83 -7.36
N VAL A 57 -3.19 -0.23 -7.75
CA VAL A 57 -1.89 -0.49 -7.11
C VAL A 57 -1.94 -0.07 -5.64
N ASP A 58 -1.56 -0.98 -4.75
CA ASP A 58 -1.54 -0.75 -3.31
C ASP A 58 -0.42 0.20 -2.86
N ALA A 59 -0.72 1.00 -1.84
CA ALA A 59 0.18 1.98 -1.24
C ALA A 59 0.24 1.89 0.29
N LEU A 60 1.45 1.86 0.83
CA LEU A 60 1.79 2.03 2.24
C LEU A 60 2.29 3.46 2.45
N VAL A 61 1.48 4.30 3.10
CA VAL A 61 1.79 5.72 3.29
C VAL A 61 2.40 5.95 4.66
N LEU A 62 3.68 6.34 4.68
CA LEU A 62 4.33 6.77 5.91
C LEU A 62 3.91 8.21 6.25
N LEU A 63 3.20 8.37 7.36
CA LEU A 63 2.73 9.64 7.89
C LEU A 63 3.09 9.79 9.37
N GLU A 64 3.23 11.04 9.82
CA GLU A 64 3.43 11.36 11.24
C GLU A 64 2.19 11.04 12.08
N TYR A 65 1.00 11.32 11.50
CA TYR A 65 -0.29 11.06 12.12
C TYR A 65 -1.22 10.41 11.10
N PRO A 66 -2.03 9.41 11.51
CA PRO A 66 -2.96 8.75 10.61
C PRO A 66 -4.00 9.72 10.08
N VAL A 67 -4.51 9.43 8.88
CA VAL A 67 -5.64 10.14 8.28
C VAL A 67 -6.91 9.29 8.37
N TYR A 68 -7.98 9.73 7.70
CA TYR A 68 -9.26 9.04 7.68
C TYR A 68 -9.45 8.28 6.35
N PRO A 69 -10.29 7.24 6.31
CA PRO A 69 -10.67 6.59 5.04
C PRO A 69 -11.25 7.62 4.05
N GLY A 70 -10.86 7.51 2.78
CA GLY A 70 -11.24 8.40 1.68
C GLY A 70 -10.40 9.68 1.57
N VAL A 71 -9.37 9.88 2.40
CA VAL A 71 -8.48 11.04 2.29
C VAL A 71 -7.42 10.80 1.21
N GLY A 72 -7.36 11.70 0.23
CA GLY A 72 -6.29 11.76 -0.76
C GLY A 72 -5.00 12.37 -0.21
N VAL A 73 -3.86 11.78 -0.54
CA VAL A 73 -2.52 12.23 -0.14
C VAL A 73 -1.61 12.27 -1.37
N SER A 74 -0.95 13.41 -1.59
CA SER A 74 0.06 13.53 -2.65
C SER A 74 1.41 12.98 -2.16
N VAL A 75 1.89 11.94 -2.83
CA VAL A 75 2.99 11.08 -2.38
C VAL A 75 4.05 10.88 -3.46
N ARG A 76 5.20 10.32 -3.06
CA ARG A 76 6.22 9.78 -3.96
C ARG A 76 6.68 8.40 -3.48
N PRO A 77 6.96 7.45 -4.39
CA PRO A 77 7.49 6.13 -4.03
C PRO A 77 8.91 6.22 -3.49
N VAL A 78 9.22 5.35 -2.53
CA VAL A 78 10.56 5.19 -1.94
C VAL A 78 11.00 3.73 -1.86
N GLY A 79 10.12 2.78 -2.13
CA GLY A 79 10.43 1.36 -2.14
C GLY A 79 9.18 0.52 -2.36
N VAL A 80 9.32 -0.79 -2.45
CA VAL A 80 8.20 -1.71 -2.59
C VAL A 80 8.42 -2.94 -1.73
N PHE A 81 7.38 -3.37 -1.01
CA PHE A 81 7.38 -4.65 -0.32
C PHE A 81 6.73 -5.71 -1.22
N ASN A 82 7.56 -6.66 -1.67
CA ASN A 82 7.14 -7.75 -2.54
C ASN A 82 6.75 -8.96 -1.70
N MET A 83 5.58 -9.52 -1.99
CA MET A 83 5.08 -10.73 -1.35
C MET A 83 4.29 -11.59 -2.33
N SER A 84 4.06 -12.84 -1.91
CA SER A 84 3.17 -13.77 -2.58
C SER A 84 2.14 -14.29 -1.59
N ASP A 85 0.91 -14.47 -2.03
CA ASP A 85 -0.18 -15.07 -1.25
C ASP A 85 -0.96 -16.10 -2.07
N GLU A 86 -2.10 -16.57 -1.56
CA GLU A 86 -2.94 -17.56 -2.25
C GLU A 86 -3.48 -17.11 -3.63
N ALA A 87 -3.53 -15.81 -3.90
CA ALA A 87 -4.01 -15.23 -5.16
C ALA A 87 -2.87 -14.95 -6.16
N GLY A 88 -1.61 -14.91 -5.71
CA GLY A 88 -0.45 -14.74 -6.57
C GLY A 88 0.57 -13.76 -6.01
N SER A 89 1.24 -13.06 -6.92
CA SER A 89 2.18 -11.98 -6.56
C SER A 89 1.40 -10.75 -6.14
N ASP A 90 1.79 -10.15 -5.01
CA ASP A 90 1.18 -8.97 -4.43
C ASP A 90 2.29 -7.99 -4.00
N ALA A 91 2.27 -6.79 -4.55
CA ALA A 91 3.29 -5.77 -4.33
C ALA A 91 2.68 -4.55 -3.65
N LYS A 92 3.31 -4.12 -2.55
CA LYS A 92 2.84 -3.02 -1.70
C LYS A 92 3.83 -1.87 -1.80
N VAL A 93 3.50 -0.80 -2.52
CA VAL A 93 4.43 0.31 -2.75
C VAL A 93 4.52 1.20 -1.51
N LEU A 94 5.72 1.38 -0.98
CA LEU A 94 5.99 2.28 0.14
C LEU A 94 6.19 3.71 -0.36
N VAL A 95 5.45 4.64 0.24
CA VAL A 95 5.44 6.05 -0.17
C VAL A 95 5.58 6.99 1.01
N VAL A 96 6.05 8.20 0.71
CA VAL A 96 6.11 9.33 1.64
C VAL A 96 5.46 10.57 1.02
N PRO A 97 4.99 11.55 1.82
CA PRO A 97 4.44 12.80 1.31
C PRO A 97 5.40 13.52 0.35
N ALA A 98 4.91 13.91 -0.83
CA ALA A 98 5.75 14.42 -1.91
C ALA A 98 6.40 15.78 -1.59
N LYS A 99 5.73 16.63 -0.82
CA LYS A 99 6.10 18.04 -0.61
C LYS A 99 6.42 18.40 0.85
N ASP A 100 6.43 17.43 1.75
CA ASP A 100 6.70 17.67 3.15
C ASP A 100 8.22 17.62 3.44
N PRO A 101 8.85 18.72 3.89
CA PRO A 101 10.28 18.76 4.12
C PRO A 101 10.75 17.79 5.22
N ARG A 102 9.85 17.34 6.11
CA ARG A 102 10.17 16.32 7.11
C ARG A 102 10.55 14.99 6.47
N TRP A 103 10.00 14.68 5.31
CA TRP A 103 10.25 13.44 4.57
C TRP A 103 11.35 13.56 3.50
N ALA A 104 11.97 14.74 3.35
CA ALA A 104 12.94 14.98 2.28
C ALA A 104 14.22 14.13 2.40
N HIS A 105 14.49 13.52 3.55
CA HIS A 105 15.64 12.65 3.76
C HIS A 105 15.42 11.21 3.31
N ILE A 106 14.17 10.78 3.08
CA ILE A 106 13.84 9.42 2.64
C ILE A 106 13.71 9.42 1.12
N GLN A 107 14.74 9.04 0.37
CA GLN A 107 14.72 9.02 -1.09
C GLN A 107 14.62 7.60 -1.66
N ASP A 108 15.10 6.61 -0.92
CA ASP A 108 15.08 5.19 -1.29
C ASP A 108 14.77 4.31 -0.07
N ILE A 109 14.65 3.01 -0.29
CA ILE A 109 14.27 2.04 0.74
C ILE A 109 15.35 1.91 1.81
N ASP A 110 16.60 2.16 1.45
CA ASP A 110 17.75 2.16 2.35
C ASP A 110 17.75 3.36 3.31
N ASP A 111 16.99 4.42 3.01
CA ASP A 111 16.80 5.55 3.92
C ASP A 111 15.73 5.26 4.98
N VAL A 112 14.90 4.23 4.77
CA VAL A 112 13.87 3.79 5.72
C VAL A 112 14.49 2.90 6.79
N ASP A 113 14.20 3.22 8.05
CA ASP A 113 14.71 2.49 9.20
C ASP A 113 14.36 0.99 9.15
N ASP A 114 15.34 0.14 9.51
CA ASP A 114 15.21 -1.32 9.46
C ASP A 114 14.09 -1.85 10.35
N GLN A 115 13.83 -1.22 11.50
CA GLN A 115 12.71 -1.60 12.36
C GLN A 115 11.37 -1.34 11.66
N THR A 116 11.24 -0.22 10.95
CA THR A 116 10.01 0.10 10.19
C THR A 116 9.78 -0.93 9.08
N LYS A 117 10.83 -1.26 8.32
CA LYS A 117 10.77 -2.31 7.28
C LYS A 117 10.41 -3.68 7.85
N ALA A 118 10.97 -4.04 9.01
CA ALA A 118 10.67 -5.29 9.70
C ALA A 118 9.24 -5.36 10.23
N GLU A 119 8.71 -4.27 10.79
CA GLU A 119 7.34 -4.20 11.29
C GLU A 119 6.31 -4.35 10.16
N ILE A 120 6.55 -3.71 9.02
CA ILE A 120 5.71 -3.86 7.82
C ILE A 120 5.75 -5.30 7.33
N GLY A 121 6.94 -5.88 7.14
CA GLY A 121 7.08 -7.25 6.68
C GLY A 121 6.40 -8.26 7.60
N HIS A 122 6.62 -8.14 8.91
CA HIS A 122 5.99 -9.00 9.90
C HIS A 122 4.46 -8.86 9.94
N PHE A 123 3.92 -7.66 9.73
CA PHE A 123 2.47 -7.49 9.61
C PHE A 123 1.92 -8.31 8.44
N PHE A 124 2.44 -8.12 7.22
CA PHE A 124 1.90 -8.80 6.04
C PHE A 124 2.09 -10.32 6.08
N GLU A 125 3.20 -10.80 6.63
CA GLU A 125 3.42 -12.24 6.80
C GLU A 125 2.43 -12.90 7.77
N ARG A 126 1.86 -12.15 8.72
CA ARG A 126 1.13 -12.73 9.88
C ARG A 126 -0.32 -12.32 10.01
N TYR A 127 -0.76 -11.21 9.40
CA TYR A 127 -2.09 -10.66 9.67
C TYR A 127 -3.22 -11.62 9.28
N LYS A 128 -2.97 -12.48 8.28
CA LYS A 128 -3.85 -13.54 7.77
C LYS A 128 -3.73 -14.90 8.51
N ASP A 129 -2.88 -15.04 9.55
CA ASP A 129 -2.59 -16.35 10.20
C ASP A 129 -3.83 -17.11 10.72
N LEU A 130 -4.90 -16.39 11.08
CA LEU A 130 -6.14 -16.96 11.58
C LEU A 130 -7.28 -16.94 10.55
N GLU A 131 -6.98 -16.59 9.30
CA GLU A 131 -7.91 -16.71 8.18
C GLU A 131 -7.82 -18.11 7.55
N PRO A 132 -8.92 -18.89 7.47
CA PRO A 132 -8.87 -20.25 6.94
C PRO A 132 -8.35 -20.30 5.50
N ASN A 133 -7.36 -21.16 5.24
CA ASN A 133 -6.74 -21.41 3.94
C ASN A 133 -6.00 -20.21 3.31
N LYS A 134 -5.65 -19.19 4.09
CA LYS A 134 -4.84 -18.06 3.66
C LYS A 134 -3.38 -18.28 4.06
N TRP A 135 -2.46 -17.77 3.25
CA TRP A 135 -1.03 -17.78 3.56
C TRP A 135 -0.36 -16.58 2.90
N VAL A 136 0.74 -16.11 3.47
CA VAL A 136 1.57 -15.06 2.90
C VAL A 136 3.03 -15.48 3.00
N LYS A 137 3.82 -15.10 1.99
CA LYS A 137 5.27 -15.22 2.01
C LYS A 137 5.88 -13.89 1.56
N ALA A 138 6.76 -13.32 2.38
CA ALA A 138 7.55 -12.18 1.95
C ALA A 138 8.62 -12.62 0.94
N ASP A 139 8.74 -11.87 -0.15
CA ASP A 139 9.78 -12.03 -1.16
C ASP A 139 10.87 -10.95 -1.01
N GLY A 140 10.59 -9.87 -0.28
CA GLY A 140 11.59 -8.90 0.20
C GLY A 140 11.26 -7.46 -0.15
N TRP A 141 12.24 -6.58 0.02
CA TRP A 141 12.14 -5.16 -0.31
C TRP A 141 12.82 -4.87 -1.66
N GLY A 142 12.11 -4.16 -2.53
CA GLY A 142 12.63 -3.52 -3.73
C GLY A 142 12.85 -2.02 -3.52
N ASP A 143 13.67 -1.43 -4.39
CA ASP A 143 14.08 -0.02 -4.32
C ASP A 143 13.03 0.95 -4.87
N ALA A 144 13.31 2.26 -4.78
CA ALA A 144 12.43 3.30 -5.30
C ALA A 144 12.23 3.22 -6.83
N ALA A 145 13.19 2.70 -7.59
CA ALA A 145 13.08 2.58 -9.04
C ALA A 145 12.13 1.46 -9.45
N GLU A 146 12.18 0.32 -8.76
CA GLU A 146 11.22 -0.77 -8.91
C GLU A 146 9.80 -0.31 -8.53
N ALA A 147 9.68 0.40 -7.40
CA ALA A 147 8.41 0.96 -6.95
C ALA A 147 7.79 1.92 -7.98
N GLU A 148 8.60 2.83 -8.54
CA GLU A 148 8.18 3.75 -9.60
C GLU A 148 7.72 2.99 -10.85
N ALA A 149 8.43 1.93 -11.24
CA ALA A 149 8.07 1.12 -12.40
C ALA A 149 6.71 0.41 -12.22
N ILE A 150 6.41 -0.08 -11.02
CA ILE A 150 5.12 -0.69 -10.69
C ILE A 150 3.98 0.32 -10.81
N VAL A 151 4.14 1.52 -10.24
CA VAL A 151 3.13 2.59 -10.31
C VAL A 151 2.90 3.01 -11.76
N GLN A 152 3.97 3.21 -12.54
CA GLN A 152 3.87 3.58 -13.96
C GLN A 152 3.21 2.50 -14.80
N ALA A 153 3.55 1.23 -14.58
CA ALA A 153 2.87 0.12 -15.24
C ALA A 153 1.37 0.10 -14.91
N GLY A 154 1.00 0.41 -13.66
CA GLY A 154 -0.38 0.54 -13.23
C GLY A 154 -1.15 1.62 -13.99
N PHE A 155 -0.55 2.81 -14.18
CA PHE A 155 -1.16 3.88 -14.99
C PHE A 155 -1.33 3.47 -16.45
N VAL A 156 -0.30 2.87 -17.07
CA VAL A 156 -0.38 2.40 -18.46
C VAL A 156 -1.50 1.39 -18.63
N LYS A 157 -1.61 0.42 -17.72
CA LYS A 157 -2.64 -0.61 -17.78
C LYS A 157 -4.05 -0.01 -17.61
N PHE A 158 -4.20 0.92 -16.68
CA PHE A 158 -5.46 1.66 -16.48
C PHE A 158 -5.88 2.44 -17.74
N ASP A 159 -4.95 3.12 -18.41
CA ASP A 159 -5.22 3.85 -19.65
C ASP A 159 -5.63 2.93 -20.81
N GLU A 160 -5.07 1.71 -20.87
CA GLU A 160 -5.35 0.73 -21.93
C GLU A 160 -6.67 -0.02 -21.73
N GLU A 161 -6.97 -0.41 -20.49
CA GLU A 161 -8.12 -1.27 -20.16
C GLU A 161 -9.33 -0.47 -19.66
N GLY A 162 -9.12 0.77 -19.21
CA GLY A 162 -10.09 1.56 -18.46
C GLY A 162 -10.08 1.23 -16.97
N GLY A 163 -10.74 2.09 -16.20
CA GLY A 163 -11.00 1.86 -14.77
C GLY A 163 -12.34 1.17 -14.52
N HIS A 164 -12.55 0.79 -13.26
CA HIS A 164 -13.84 0.36 -12.72
C HIS A 164 -14.70 1.57 -12.34
#